data_AF-A0A497NIH6-F1
#
_entry.id   AF-A0A497NIH6-F1
#
_cell.length_a   1.000
_cell.length_b   1.000
_cell.length_c   1.000
_cell.angle_alpha   90.00
_cell.angle_beta   90.00
_cell.angle_gamma   90.00
#
_symmetry.space_group_name_H-M   'P 1'
#
loop_
_entity.id
_entity.type
_entity.pdbx_description
1 polymer ?
#
loop_
_entity_poly.entity_id
_entity_poly.type
_entity_poly.pdbx_seq_one_letter_code
_entity_poly.pdbx_strand_id
1 'polypeptide(L)'
;MKPSDKLYYARAVIGFVAGVGSALLSGLSLSPFFLGWVLGIAWAAAFYVATYKALKRYFAKELRKRDIAILGLEAYVLTWLMSWTLFYTVLGFWA
;
A
#
# COMPACT_ATOMS: atom_id res chain seq x y z
N MET A 1 -17.97 -14.99 0.32
CA MET A 1 -17.33 -13.88 1.06
C MET A 1 -18.19 -12.64 0.95
N LYS A 2 -18.42 -11.95 2.07
CA LYS A 2 -19.18 -10.69 2.07
C LYS A 2 -18.39 -9.61 1.30
N PRO A 3 -19.06 -8.57 0.76
CA PRO A 3 -18.38 -7.46 0.10
C PRO A 3 -17.30 -6.80 0.97
N SER A 4 -17.54 -6.70 2.28
CA SER A 4 -16.57 -6.22 3.27
C SER A 4 -15.30 -7.06 3.29
N ASP A 5 -15.43 -8.39 3.29
CA ASP A 5 -14.29 -9.30 3.37
C ASP A 5 -13.46 -9.18 2.09
N LYS A 6 -14.13 -9.13 0.92
CA LYS A 6 -13.45 -8.94 -0.37
C LYS A 6 -12.64 -7.64 -0.38
N LEU A 7 -13.22 -6.54 0.12
CA LEU A 7 -12.52 -5.26 0.22
C LEU A 7 -11.31 -5.35 1.17
N TYR A 8 -11.45 -6.00 2.33
CA TYR A 8 -10.36 -6.20 3.28
C TYR A 8 -9.17 -6.94 2.66
N TYR A 9 -9.42 -8.08 2.02
CA TYR A 9 -8.35 -8.85 1.36
C TYR A 9 -7.77 -8.13 0.14
N ALA A 10 -8.61 -7.41 -0.63
CA ALA A 10 -8.11 -6.57 -1.70
C ALA A 10 -7.13 -5.50 -1.17
N ARG A 11 -7.45 -4.87 -0.03
CA ARG A 11 -6.55 -3.90 0.62
C ARG A 11 -5.24 -4.52 1.09
N ALA A 12 -5.26 -5.76 1.61
CA ALA A 12 -4.03 -6.48 1.95
C ALA A 12 -3.13 -6.69 0.72
N VAL A 13 -3.70 -7.19 -0.39
CA VAL A 13 -2.96 -7.38 -1.66
C VAL A 13 -2.42 -6.06 -2.20
N ILE A 14 -3.23 -5.00 -2.17
CA ILE A 14 -2.81 -3.65 -2.59
C ILE A 14 -1.67 -3.14 -1.68
N GLY A 15 -1.73 -3.41 -0.37
CA GLY A 15 -0.68 -3.07 0.60
C GLY A 15 0.62 -3.79 0.29
N PHE A 16 0.56 -5.08 0.01
CA PHE A 16 1.72 -5.86 -0.45
C PHE A 16 2.38 -5.22 -1.67
N VAL A 17 1.61 -4.96 -2.74
CA VAL A 17 2.13 -4.34 -3.97
C VAL A 17 2.71 -2.95 -3.70
N ALA A 18 2.05 -2.15 -2.86
CA ALA A 18 2.58 -0.85 -2.44
C ALA A 18 3.92 -1.00 -1.73
N GLY A 19 4.07 -2.00 -0.85
CA GLY A 19 5.28 -2.23 -0.07
C GLY A 19 6.47 -2.67 -0.94
N VAL A 20 6.23 -3.51 -1.94
CA VAL A 20 7.24 -3.82 -2.97
C VAL A 20 7.70 -2.54 -3.67
N GLY A 21 6.76 -1.70 -4.11
CA GLY A 21 7.09 -0.41 -4.74
C GLY A 21 7.88 0.53 -3.82
N SER A 22 7.49 0.63 -2.54
CA SER A 22 8.22 1.42 -1.54
C SER A 22 9.65 0.91 -1.33
N ALA A 23 9.86 -0.41 -1.31
CA ALA A 23 11.20 -1.00 -1.20
C ALA A 23 12.07 -0.63 -2.39
N LEU A 24 11.56 -0.77 -3.62
CA LEU A 24 12.29 -0.42 -4.84
C LEU A 24 12.64 1.07 -4.90
N LEU A 25 11.72 1.95 -4.52
CA LEU A 25 11.98 3.40 -4.45
C LEU A 25 13.02 3.74 -3.38
N SER A 26 13.01 3.01 -2.26
CA SER A 26 13.98 3.21 -1.17
C SER A 26 15.39 2.74 -1.54
N GLY A 27 15.52 1.79 -2.47
CA GLY A 27 16.80 1.33 -3.01
C GLY A 27 17.43 2.25 -4.06
N LEU A 28 16.75 3.34 -4.45
CA LEU A 28 17.34 4.34 -5.34
C LEU A 28 18.42 5.10 -4.59
N SER A 29 19.63 5.17 -5.15
CA SER A 29 20.78 5.92 -4.61
C SER A 29 20.58 7.44 -4.74
N LEU A 30 19.59 7.97 -4.04
CA LEU A 30 19.24 9.39 -4.00
C LEU A 30 20.03 10.10 -2.90
N SER A 31 20.38 11.36 -3.16
CA SER A 31 20.97 12.25 -2.17
C SER A 31 19.95 13.33 -1.79
N PRO A 32 19.61 13.51 -0.51
CA PRO A 32 20.10 12.75 0.65
C PRO A 32 19.46 11.34 0.76
N PHE A 33 20.11 10.42 1.49
CA PHE A 33 19.73 9.00 1.54
C PHE A 33 18.27 8.75 2.00
N PHE A 34 17.73 9.59 2.89
CA PHE A 34 16.36 9.46 3.39
C PHE A 34 15.29 9.83 2.32
N LEU A 35 15.69 10.44 1.21
CA LEU A 35 14.76 10.84 0.14
C LEU A 35 14.08 9.61 -0.48
N GLY A 36 14.78 8.49 -0.62
CA GLY A 36 14.21 7.23 -1.10
C GLY A 36 13.08 6.72 -0.17
N TRP A 37 13.26 6.84 1.14
CA TRP A 37 12.24 6.44 2.13
C TRP A 37 11.03 7.36 2.08
N VAL A 38 11.25 8.68 1.97
CA VAL A 38 10.17 9.66 1.82
C VAL A 38 9.35 9.38 0.56
N LEU A 39 10.00 9.08 -0.56
CA LEU A 39 9.32 8.68 -1.79
C LEU A 39 8.58 7.36 -1.63
N GLY A 40 9.15 6.38 -0.91
CA GLY A 40 8.49 5.13 -0.59
C GLY A 40 7.20 5.31 0.22
N ILE A 41 7.18 6.21 1.21
CA ILE A 41 5.99 6.55 2.00
C ILE A 41 4.98 7.32 1.13
N ALA A 42 5.44 8.32 0.37
CA ALA A 42 4.59 9.09 -0.53
C ALA A 42 3.93 8.19 -1.59
N TRP A 43 4.67 7.21 -2.11
CA TRP A 43 4.17 6.18 -3.00
C TRP A 43 3.03 5.38 -2.37
N ALA A 44 3.22 4.89 -1.15
CA ALA A 44 2.18 4.14 -0.44
C ALA A 44 0.91 4.98 -0.22
N ALA A 45 1.06 6.25 0.16
CA ALA A 45 -0.09 7.15 0.31
C ALA A 45 -0.80 7.38 -1.04
N ALA A 46 -0.05 7.67 -2.10
CA ALA A 46 -0.59 7.90 -3.43
C ALA A 46 -1.28 6.65 -3.99
N PHE A 47 -0.69 5.46 -3.79
CA PHE A 47 -1.23 4.19 -4.25
C PHE A 47 -2.54 3.84 -3.54
N TYR A 48 -2.66 4.13 -2.24
CA TYR A 48 -3.93 3.97 -1.50
C TYR A 48 -5.05 4.84 -2.07
N VAL A 49 -4.75 6.11 -2.38
CA VAL A 49 -5.70 7.06 -2.97
C VAL A 49 -6.07 6.66 -4.39
N ALA A 50 -5.09 6.22 -5.19
CA ALA A 50 -5.32 5.75 -6.56
C ALA A 50 -6.23 4.52 -6.58
N THR A 51 -5.93 3.54 -5.73
CA THR A 51 -6.73 2.30 -5.63
C THR A 51 -8.11 2.52 -5.02
N TYR A 52 -8.28 3.51 -4.13
CA TYR A 52 -9.60 3.91 -3.66
C TYR A 52 -10.54 4.30 -4.80
N LYS A 53 -10.07 5.00 -5.85
CA LYS A 53 -10.92 5.36 -6.99
C LYS A 53 -11.45 4.11 -7.72
N ALA A 54 -10.61 3.10 -7.91
CA ALA A 54 -10.99 1.84 -8.54
C ALA A 54 -11.96 1.04 -7.64
N LEU A 55 -11.62 0.88 -6.36
CA LEU A 55 -12.45 0.15 -5.38
C LEU A 55 -13.80 0.83 -5.17
N LYS A 56 -13.85 2.17 -5.16
CA LYS A 56 -15.08 2.95 -5.09
C LYS A 56 -16.01 2.62 -6.24
N ARG A 57 -15.50 2.52 -7.47
CA ARG A 57 -16.33 2.18 -8.64
C ARG A 57 -16.86 0.74 -8.54
N TYR A 58 -16.04 -0.19 -8.07
CA TYR A 58 -16.40 -1.60 -7.95
C TYR A 58 -17.44 -1.86 -6.85
N PHE A 59 -17.25 -1.28 -5.65
CA PHE A 59 -18.11 -1.53 -4.49
C PHE A 59 -19.23 -0.50 -4.28
N ALA A 60 -19.42 0.48 -5.19
CA ALA A 60 -20.38 1.58 -5.03
C ALA A 60 -21.83 1.14 -4.74
N LYS A 61 -22.24 -0.03 -5.25
CA LYS A 61 -23.60 -0.57 -5.08
C LYS A 61 -23.74 -1.41 -3.81
N GLU A 62 -22.63 -1.84 -3.21
CA GLU A 62 -22.61 -2.81 -2.12
C GLU A 62 -22.20 -2.19 -0.78
N LEU A 63 -21.39 -1.12 -0.80
CA LEU A 63 -20.82 -0.50 0.40
C LEU A 63 -20.96 1.03 0.35
N ARG A 64 -21.05 1.66 1.53
CA ARG A 64 -21.05 3.12 1.63
C ARG A 64 -19.67 3.68 1.32
N LYS A 65 -19.62 4.89 0.76
CA LYS A 65 -18.36 5.58 0.41
C LYS A 65 -17.37 5.65 1.58
N ARG A 66 -17.85 5.90 2.81
CA ARG A 66 -17.03 5.94 4.03
C ARG A 66 -16.41 4.57 4.33
N ASP A 67 -17.20 3.51 4.20
CA ASP A 67 -16.73 2.15 4.48
C ASP A 67 -15.66 1.75 3.46
N ILE A 68 -15.83 2.08 2.17
CA ILE A 68 -14.82 1.83 1.12
C ILE A 68 -13.49 2.56 1.39
N ALA A 69 -13.56 3.73 2.04
CA ALA A 69 -12.40 4.55 2.34
C ALA A 69 -11.61 4.07 3.57
N ILE A 70 -12.27 3.44 4.56
CA ILE A 70 -11.66 3.12 5.86
C ILE A 70 -11.50 1.60 6.06
N LEU A 71 -12.43 0.79 5.57
CA LEU A 71 -12.41 -0.65 5.79
C LEU A 71 -11.20 -1.30 5.12
N GLY A 72 -10.44 -2.08 5.90
CA GLY A 72 -9.20 -2.71 5.46
C GLY A 72 -8.00 -1.76 5.40
N LEU A 73 -8.10 -0.55 5.97
CA LEU A 73 -6.94 0.34 6.11
C LEU A 73 -5.84 -0.32 6.94
N GLU A 74 -6.17 -0.99 8.05
CA GLU A 74 -5.14 -1.69 8.84
C GLU A 74 -4.47 -2.82 8.05
N ALA A 75 -5.24 -3.59 7.27
CA ALA A 75 -4.70 -4.63 6.40
C ALA A 75 -3.75 -4.05 5.35
N TYR A 76 -4.12 -2.92 4.75
CA TYR A 76 -3.25 -2.20 3.83
C TYR A 76 -1.94 -1.78 4.51
N VAL A 77 -2.02 -1.06 5.64
CA VAL A 77 -0.86 -0.49 6.34
C VAL A 77 0.07 -1.59 6.85
N LEU A 78 -0.45 -2.63 7.50
CA LEU A 78 0.36 -3.72 8.04
C LEU A 78 1.05 -4.52 6.92
N THR A 79 0.31 -4.85 5.86
CA THR A 79 0.90 -5.60 4.73
C THR A 79 1.91 -4.76 3.96
N TRP A 80 1.65 -3.46 3.79
CA TRP A 80 2.60 -2.50 3.22
C TRP A 80 3.89 -2.44 4.03
N LEU A 81 3.80 -2.22 5.34
CA LEU A 81 4.97 -2.07 6.20
C LEU A 81 5.79 -3.36 6.27
N MET A 82 5.11 -4.50 6.40
CA MET A 82 5.72 -5.83 6.38
C MET A 82 6.45 -6.07 5.05
N SER A 83 5.77 -5.85 3.93
CA SER A 83 6.34 -6.07 2.60
C SER A 83 7.49 -5.12 2.31
N TRP A 84 7.36 -3.84 2.67
CA TRP A 84 8.43 -2.86 2.49
C TRP A 84 9.68 -3.27 3.25
N THR A 85 9.54 -3.58 4.54
CA THR A 85 10.66 -4.05 5.38
C THR A 85 11.28 -5.32 4.80
N LEU A 86 10.47 -6.31 4.46
CA LEU A 86 10.93 -7.59 3.91
C LEU A 86 11.77 -7.39 2.64
N PHE A 87 11.24 -6.70 1.65
CA PHE A 87 11.94 -6.54 0.37
C PHE A 87 13.11 -5.56 0.47
N TYR A 88 13.01 -4.52 1.29
CA TYR A 88 14.14 -3.62 1.55
C TYR A 88 15.33 -4.38 2.16
N THR A 89 15.07 -5.31 3.08
CA THR A 89 16.10 -6.14 3.71
C THR A 89 16.62 -7.22 2.76
N VAL A 90 15.75 -8.00 2.13
CA VAL A 90 16.14 -9.13 1.26
C VAL A 90 16.88 -8.66 0.00
N LEU A 91 16.54 -7.49 -0.53
CA LEU A 91 17.23 -6.90 -1.69
C LEU A 91 18.51 -6.15 -1.32
N GLY A 92 18.84 -6.04 -0.02
CA GLY A 92 20.10 -5.45 0.44
C GLY A 92 20.17 -3.94 0.30
N PHE A 93 19.05 -3.22 0.19
CA PHE A 93 19.04 -1.75 0.04
C PHE A 93 19.47 -0.98 1.29
N TRP A 94 19.83 -1.68 2.37
CA TRP A 94 20.34 -1.11 3.61
C TRP A 94 21.87 -1.18 3.72
N ALA A 95 22.53 -1.96 2.87
CA ALA A 95 23.98 -2.22 2.86
C ALA A 95 24.66 -1.44 1.72
#